data_AF-A0A0F2P3J5-F1
#
_entry.id   AF-A0A0F2P3J5-F1
#
_cell.length_a   1.000
_cell.length_b   1.000
_cell.length_c   1.000
_cell.angle_alpha   90.00
_cell.angle_beta   90.00
_cell.angle_gamma   90.00
#
_symmetry.space_group_name_H-M   'P 1'
#
loop_
_entity.id
_entity.type
_entity.pdbx_description
1 polymer ?
#
loop_
_entity_poly.entity_id
_entity_poly.type
_entity_poly.pdbx_seq_one_letter_code
_entity_poly.pdbx_strand_id
1 'polypeptide(L)'
;MAPPSLTLPASGAYTLGNVRLHRSHVAEIQRLAHDAEGFALAQIDIADGKITAIRNGDAGAANATAIDCRGGIAFPAFIDCHTHIDKGHIWPRSPNPDGSFPGALDAVGADRRANWS
;
A
#
# COMPACT_ATOMS: atom_id res chain seq x y z
N MET A 1 15.87 -8.52 16.04
CA MET A 1 15.80 -7.04 15.99
C MET A 1 14.65 -6.67 15.07
N ALA A 2 13.66 -5.90 15.53
CA ALA A 2 12.57 -5.45 14.67
C ALA A 2 13.15 -4.59 13.53
N PRO A 3 12.63 -4.69 12.29
CA PRO A 3 13.06 -3.77 11.24
C PRO A 3 12.81 -2.34 11.71
N PRO A 4 13.75 -1.40 11.48
CA PRO A 4 13.55 -0.02 11.85
C PRO A 4 12.28 0.52 11.20
N SER A 5 11.41 1.13 12.00
CA SER A 5 10.18 1.75 11.52
C SER A 5 10.50 3.01 10.72
N LEU A 6 9.84 3.16 9.58
CA LEU A 6 9.84 4.42 8.82
C LEU A 6 8.73 5.30 9.40
N THR A 7 9.07 6.48 9.91
CA THR A 7 8.06 7.45 10.37
C THR A 7 7.76 8.42 9.24
N LEU A 8 6.49 8.49 8.82
CA LEU A 8 6.03 9.40 7.77
C LEU A 8 5.29 10.59 8.39
N PRO A 9 5.45 11.81 7.84
CA PRO A 9 4.64 12.96 8.24
C PRO A 9 3.16 12.70 7.94
N ALA A 10 2.28 13.09 8.86
CA ALA A 10 0.82 12.99 8.66
C ALA A 10 0.27 14.07 7.70
N SER A 11 1.02 15.15 7.48
CA SER A 11 0.65 16.29 6.64
C SER A 11 1.89 17.03 6.15
N GLY A 12 1.70 17.88 5.14
CA GLY A 12 2.76 18.73 4.59
C GLY A 12 3.57 18.04 3.48
N ALA A 13 4.61 18.75 3.00
CA ALA A 13 5.49 18.25 1.96
C ALA A 13 6.65 17.46 2.54
N TYR A 14 6.98 16.33 1.92
CA TYR A 14 8.13 15.52 2.29
C TYR A 14 8.67 14.72 1.10
N THR A 15 9.93 14.32 1.18
CA THR A 15 10.58 13.49 0.16
C THR A 15 10.92 12.13 0.74
N LEU A 16 10.57 11.06 0.04
CA LEU A 16 11.10 9.72 0.27
C LEU A 16 12.37 9.55 -0.56
N GLY A 17 13.49 9.29 0.10
CA GLY A 17 14.79 9.04 -0.52
C GLY A 17 15.18 7.58 -0.47
N ASN A 18 16.10 7.16 -1.34
CA ASN A 18 16.61 5.79 -1.40
C ASN A 18 15.51 4.72 -1.47
N VAL A 19 14.44 4.98 -2.23
CA VAL A 19 13.35 4.03 -2.46
C VAL A 19 13.58 3.31 -3.78
N ARG A 20 13.21 2.03 -3.87
CA ARG A 20 13.30 1.24 -5.09
C ARG A 20 11.92 1.09 -5.72
N LEU A 21 11.81 1.44 -7.00
CA LEU A 21 10.58 1.36 -7.78
C LEU A 21 10.77 0.40 -8.95
N HIS A 22 9.83 -0.54 -9.12
CA HIS A 22 9.85 -1.45 -10.26
C HIS A 22 9.25 -0.80 -11.50
N ARG A 23 9.83 -1.05 -12.67
CA ARG A 23 9.41 -0.48 -13.96
C ARG A 23 7.91 -0.66 -14.28
N SER A 24 7.27 -1.71 -13.75
CA SER A 24 5.83 -1.96 -13.97
C SER A 24 4.91 -0.89 -13.38
N HIS A 25 5.36 -0.12 -12.39
CA HIS A 25 4.56 0.92 -11.73
C HIS A 25 4.86 2.34 -12.23
N VAL A 26 5.94 2.50 -12.99
CA VAL A 26 6.49 3.81 -13.40
C VAL A 26 6.86 3.83 -14.89
N ALA A 27 6.25 2.95 -15.70
CA ALA A 27 6.58 2.77 -17.11
C ALA A 27 6.47 4.07 -17.94
N GLU A 28 5.57 4.98 -17.56
CA GLU A 28 5.39 6.28 -18.23
C GLU A 28 6.44 7.32 -17.83
N ILE A 29 7.25 7.04 -16.80
CA ILE A 29 8.29 7.93 -16.29
C ILE A 29 9.60 7.61 -17.02
N GLN A 30 9.76 8.18 -18.21
CA GLN A 30 10.84 7.87 -19.17
C GLN A 30 12.28 8.16 -18.70
N ARG A 31 12.50 8.59 -17.45
CA ARG A 31 13.80 9.09 -16.96
C ARG A 31 14.43 8.26 -15.85
N LEU A 32 13.83 7.14 -15.42
CA LEU A 32 14.40 6.33 -14.35
C LEU A 32 15.42 5.30 -14.86
N ALA A 33 16.57 5.22 -14.20
CA ALA A 33 17.62 4.25 -14.47
C ALA A 33 17.32 2.93 -13.74
N HIS A 34 16.91 1.91 -14.50
CA HIS A 34 16.56 0.60 -13.95
C HIS A 34 17.76 -0.35 -14.01
N ASP A 35 17.91 -1.19 -12.99
CA ASP A 35 18.88 -2.28 -12.97
C ASP A 35 18.38 -3.51 -13.76
N ALA A 36 19.18 -4.58 -13.74
CA ALA A 36 18.89 -5.84 -14.42
C ALA A 36 17.56 -6.48 -13.95
N GLU A 37 17.19 -6.27 -12.69
CA GLU A 37 15.95 -6.76 -12.08
C GLU A 37 14.76 -5.80 -12.31
N GLY A 38 14.99 -4.68 -13.00
CA GLY A 38 13.95 -3.72 -13.33
C GLY A 38 13.56 -2.76 -12.22
N PHE A 39 14.41 -2.60 -11.20
CA PHE A 39 14.23 -1.60 -10.17
C PHE A 39 15.09 -0.36 -10.43
N ALA A 40 14.52 0.81 -10.22
CA ALA A 40 15.24 2.07 -10.17
C ALA A 40 15.37 2.55 -8.72
N LEU A 41 16.55 3.01 -8.34
CA LEU A 41 16.71 3.81 -7.12
C LEU A 41 16.15 5.20 -7.39
N ALA A 42 15.27 5.68 -6.53
CA ALA A 42 14.45 6.85 -6.78
C ALA A 42 14.32 7.77 -5.55
N GLN A 43 13.87 8.99 -5.82
CA GLN A 43 13.29 9.91 -4.86
C GLN A 43 11.84 10.21 -5.26
N ILE A 44 10.95 10.32 -4.27
CA ILE A 44 9.53 10.66 -4.47
C ILE A 44 9.21 11.88 -3.62
N ASP A 45 8.77 12.95 -4.26
CA ASP A 45 8.25 14.13 -3.56
C ASP A 45 6.75 14.01 -3.37
N ILE A 46 6.30 14.26 -2.15
CA ILE A 46 4.91 14.19 -1.75
C ILE A 46 4.51 15.55 -1.20
N ALA A 47 3.37 16.07 -1.62
CA ALA A 47 2.72 17.24 -1.04
C ALA A 47 1.20 17.05 -1.11
N ASP A 48 0.50 17.43 -0.04
CA ASP A 48 -0.96 17.36 0.06
C ASP A 48 -1.54 15.98 -0.31
N GLY A 49 -0.86 14.92 0.14
CA GLY A 49 -1.25 13.52 -0.12
C GLY A 49 -1.06 13.06 -1.57
N LYS A 50 -0.37 13.83 -2.41
CA LYS A 50 -0.13 13.52 -3.82
C LYS A 50 1.36 13.38 -4.11
N ILE A 51 1.69 12.50 -5.04
CA ILE A 51 3.02 12.44 -5.64
C ILE A 51 3.16 13.63 -6.60
N THR A 52 4.13 14.50 -6.34
CA THR A 52 4.39 15.71 -7.15
C THR A 52 5.57 15.53 -8.11
N ALA A 53 6.54 14.68 -7.74
CA ALA A 53 7.66 14.32 -8.60
C ALA A 53 8.21 12.95 -8.25
N ILE A 54 8.73 12.26 -9.27
CA ILE A 54 9.57 11.07 -9.14
C ILE A 54 10.85 11.32 -9.93
N ARG A 55 12.01 11.12 -9.30
CA ARG A 55 13.32 11.36 -9.89
C ARG A 55 14.27 10.20 -9.58
N ASN A 56 15.37 10.08 -10.34
CA ASN A 56 16.46 9.17 -9.96
C ASN A 56 16.97 9.54 -8.57
N GLY A 57 17.21 8.51 -7.76
CA GLY A 57 17.99 8.64 -6.55
C GLY A 57 19.47 8.70 -6.89
N ASP A 58 20.21 9.48 -6.12
CA ASP A 58 21.67 9.46 -6.15
C ASP A 58 22.17 8.71 -4.92
N ALA A 59 22.82 7.56 -5.14
CA ALA A 59 23.37 6.70 -4.11
C ALA A 59 24.59 7.38 -3.48
N GLY A 60 24.36 8.38 -2.63
CA GLY A 60 25.43 9.13 -1.95
C GLY A 60 25.06 10.58 -1.62
N ALA A 61 24.08 11.16 -2.32
CA ALA A 61 23.56 12.47 -1.97
C ALA A 61 22.56 12.34 -0.81
N ALA A 62 23.06 12.50 0.41
CA ALA A 62 22.20 12.71 1.56
C ALA A 62 21.46 14.05 1.37
N ASN A 63 20.26 14.01 0.80
CA ASN A 63 19.34 15.13 0.95
C ASN A 63 18.95 15.14 2.43
N ALA A 64 19.52 16.07 3.20
CA ALA A 64 19.34 16.17 4.65
C ALA A 64 17.85 16.30 5.07
N THR A 65 16.95 16.61 4.13
CA THR A 65 15.51 16.74 4.36
C THR A 65 14.69 15.53 3.92
N ALA A 66 15.29 14.58 3.19
CA ALA A 66 14.59 13.39 2.72
C ALA A 66 14.54 12.30 3.80
N ILE A 67 13.41 11.59 3.85
CA ILE A 67 13.22 10.42 4.68
C ILE A 67 13.92 9.24 3.99
N ASP A 68 14.96 8.71 4.62
CA ASP A 68 15.72 7.60 4.06
C ASP A 68 14.95 6.26 4.15
N CYS A 69 14.52 5.74 2.99
CA CYS A 69 13.88 4.44 2.86
C CYS A 69 14.87 3.26 2.83
N ARG A 70 16.18 3.52 2.88
CA ARG A 70 17.24 2.51 3.06
C ARG A 70 17.24 1.42 1.98
N GLY A 71 16.90 1.77 0.75
CA GLY A 71 16.78 0.83 -0.37
C GLY A 71 15.51 -0.02 -0.34
N GLY A 72 14.53 0.31 0.51
CA GLY A 72 13.25 -0.38 0.56
C GLY A 72 12.47 -0.28 -0.75
N ILE A 73 11.72 -1.33 -1.08
CA ILE A 73 10.86 -1.37 -2.26
C ILE A 73 9.51 -0.73 -1.91
N ALA A 74 9.05 0.18 -2.75
CA ALA A 74 7.70 0.72 -2.67
C ALA A 74 6.81 0.16 -3.77
N PHE A 75 5.59 -0.17 -3.36
CA PHE A 75 4.48 -0.52 -4.25
C PHE A 75 3.35 0.48 -4.06
N PRO A 76 2.50 0.71 -5.09
CA PRO A 76 1.16 1.21 -4.85
C PRO A 76 0.46 0.33 -3.79
N ALA A 77 -0.41 0.93 -2.98
CA ALA A 77 -1.20 0.16 -2.03
C ALA A 77 -1.99 -0.93 -2.78
N PHE A 78 -1.98 -2.15 -2.24
CA PHE A 78 -2.74 -3.25 -2.83
C PHE A 78 -4.24 -2.99 -2.74
N ILE A 79 -4.96 -3.39 -3.78
CA ILE A 79 -6.40 -3.27 -3.88
C ILE A 79 -6.97 -4.69 -3.77
N ASP A 80 -7.83 -4.92 -2.77
CA ASP A 80 -8.70 -6.08 -2.75
C ASP A 80 -10.00 -5.72 -3.47
N CYS A 81 -10.15 -6.22 -4.69
CA CYS A 81 -11.28 -5.91 -5.56
C CYS A 81 -12.57 -6.63 -5.14
N HIS A 82 -12.49 -7.68 -4.33
CA HIS A 82 -13.64 -8.50 -3.96
C HIS A 82 -13.54 -8.93 -2.51
N THR A 83 -13.96 -8.03 -1.62
CA THR A 83 -14.12 -8.32 -0.19
C THR A 83 -15.57 -8.21 0.23
N HIS A 84 -16.01 -9.15 1.06
CA HIS A 84 -17.28 -9.06 1.77
C HIS A 84 -17.06 -8.52 3.18
N ILE A 85 -17.03 -7.18 3.31
CA ILE A 85 -16.86 -6.51 4.62
C ILE A 85 -18.08 -6.77 5.52
N ASP A 86 -19.26 -6.92 4.92
CA ASP A 86 -20.51 -7.32 5.59
C ASP A 86 -20.43 -8.68 6.30
N LYS A 87 -19.50 -9.53 5.85
CA LYS A 87 -19.25 -10.86 6.41
C LYS A 87 -18.05 -10.88 7.36
N GLY A 88 -17.38 -9.73 7.55
CA GLY A 88 -16.24 -9.58 8.43
C GLY A 88 -16.59 -9.88 9.88
N HIS A 89 -15.85 -10.81 10.51
CA HIS A 89 -15.97 -11.14 11.93
C HIS A 89 -17.36 -11.62 12.40
N ILE A 90 -18.21 -12.13 11.50
CA ILE A 90 -19.55 -12.61 11.87
C ILE A 90 -19.58 -14.10 12.23
N TRP A 91 -18.56 -14.87 11.83
CA TRP A 91 -18.55 -16.32 11.97
C TRP A 91 -18.87 -16.84 13.38
N PRO A 92 -18.34 -16.28 14.48
CA PRO A 92 -18.66 -16.77 15.83
C PRO A 92 -20.12 -16.59 16.24
N ARG A 93 -20.86 -15.66 15.62
CA ARG A 93 -22.25 -15.32 15.97
C ARG A 93 -23.29 -15.75 14.93
N SER A 94 -22.88 -15.89 13.67
CA SER A 94 -23.76 -16.30 12.55
C SER A 94 -22.96 -17.21 11.59
N PRO A 95 -22.66 -18.46 12.01
CA PRO A 95 -21.90 -19.39 11.19
C PRO A 95 -22.73 -19.90 10.01
N ASN A 96 -22.05 -20.42 8.99
CA ASN A 96 -22.67 -21.20 7.92
C ASN A 96 -22.31 -22.70 8.10
N PRO A 97 -23.07 -23.46 8.92
CA PRO A 97 -22.65 -24.81 9.35
C PRO A 97 -22.70 -25.85 8.23
N ASP A 98 -23.52 -25.64 7.20
CA ASP A 98 -23.63 -26.56 6.06
C ASP A 98 -22.66 -26.22 4.91
N GLY A 99 -21.97 -25.07 5.01
CA GLY A 99 -21.00 -24.60 4.01
C GLY A 99 -21.61 -24.20 2.66
N SER A 100 -22.94 -24.18 2.52
CA SER A 100 -23.61 -23.92 1.27
C SER A 100 -23.65 -22.43 0.93
N PHE A 101 -23.71 -22.11 -0.37
CA PHE A 101 -23.85 -20.72 -0.80
C PHE A 101 -25.20 -20.09 -0.36
N PRO A 102 -26.36 -20.78 -0.49
CA PRO A 102 -27.63 -20.27 0.07
C PRO A 102 -27.57 -20.05 1.58
N GLY A 103 -27.00 -21.01 2.35
CA GLY A 103 -26.82 -20.86 3.80
C GLY A 103 -25.97 -19.65 4.16
N ALA A 104 -24.92 -19.36 3.38
CA ALA A 104 -24.11 -18.15 3.56
C ALA A 104 -24.87 -16.85 3.26
N LEU A 105 -25.82 -16.84 2.32
CA LEU A 105 -26.66 -15.67 2.05
C LEU A 105 -27.65 -15.42 3.20
N ASP A 106 -28.30 -16.49 3.67
CA ASP A 106 -29.29 -16.42 4.74
C ASP A 106 -28.67 -15.99 6.08
N ALA A 107 -27.54 -16.61 6.46
CA ALA A 107 -26.81 -16.28 7.69
C ALA A 107 -26.38 -14.81 7.75
N VAL A 108 -25.84 -14.29 6.64
CA VAL A 108 -25.39 -12.89 6.53
C VAL A 108 -26.58 -11.94 6.50
N GLY A 109 -27.65 -12.29 5.78
CA GLY A 109 -28.88 -11.50 5.73
C GLY A 109 -29.53 -11.36 7.09
N ALA A 110 -29.56 -12.44 7.89
CA ALA A 110 -30.06 -12.42 9.25
C ALA A 110 -29.18 -11.57 10.18
N ASP A 111 -27.84 -11.74 10.10
CA ASP A 111 -26.89 -10.96 10.91
C ASP A 111 -27.02 -9.45 10.63
N ARG A 112 -27.09 -9.07 9.35
CA ARG A 112 -27.23 -7.68 8.94
C ARG A 112 -28.47 -7.02 9.53
N ARG A 113 -29.64 -7.68 9.43
CA ARG A 113 -30.90 -7.13 9.96
C ARG A 113 -30.90 -6.98 11.48
N ALA A 114 -30.14 -7.83 12.18
CA ALA A 114 -30.11 -7.84 13.65
C ALA A 114 -29.09 -6.85 14.23
N ASN A 115 -27.94 -6.64 13.58
CA ASN A 115 -26.78 -6.01 14.21
C ASN A 115 -26.26 -4.73 13.51
N TRP A 116 -26.80 -4.36 12.35
CA TRP A 116 -26.27 -3.26 11.53
C TRP A 116 -27.33 -2.17 11.35
N SER A 117 -26.94 -0.90 11.56
CA SER A 117 -27.76 0.31 11.41
C SER A 117 -27.34 1.15 10.23
#